data_AF-A0A1B8ZBU9-F1
#
_entry.id   AF-A0A1B8ZBU9-F1
#
_cell.length_a   1.000
_cell.length_b   1.000
_cell.length_c   1.000
_cell.angle_alpha   90.00
_cell.angle_beta   90.00
_cell.angle_gamma   90.00
#
_symmetry.space_group_name_H-M   'P 1'
#
loop_
_entity.id
_entity.type
_entity.pdbx_description
1 polymer ?
#
loop_
_entity_poly.entity_id
_entity_poly.type
_entity_poly.pdbx_seq_one_letter_code
_entity_poly.pdbx_strand_id
1 'polypeptide(L)'
;MKFFPLFFITIAFSSKCYAQNEDINYAEYPYKYLDKNFKIKISDKEYQETVDKYGFYRDRVIGVSYKDSLTVIMAKEFGDDSQKGNRATLHVGYGWEMVGYHLWISAEEAKEFAKKYDVTHPYTFMVLLRKPNSKDDQYINEFFIELRKKALEYTKDEKVKTLSIPHLMDFAMYKSPKRIKDFQDLVDERINKKKLKKDY
;
A
#
# COMPACT_ATOMS: atom_id res chain seq x y z
N MET A 1 30.59 1.43 26.51
CA MET A 1 29.15 1.71 26.66
C MET A 1 28.79 2.79 25.64
N LYS A 2 28.21 2.44 24.48
CA LYS A 2 27.87 3.38 23.41
C LYS A 2 26.37 3.28 23.14
N PHE A 3 25.66 4.36 23.45
CA PHE A 3 24.23 4.53 23.26
C PHE A 3 23.87 4.48 21.77
N PHE A 4 22.99 3.56 21.39
CA PHE A 4 22.25 3.59 20.12
C PHE A 4 20.91 4.28 20.39
N PRO A 5 20.58 5.42 19.76
CA PRO A 5 19.23 5.93 19.82
C PRO A 5 18.37 5.10 18.85
N LEU A 6 17.41 4.35 19.40
CA LEU A 6 16.26 3.84 18.66
C LEU A 6 15.52 5.05 18.06
N PHE A 7 15.53 5.17 16.73
CA PHE A 7 14.58 6.01 16.03
C PHE A 7 13.21 5.34 16.09
N PHE A 8 12.44 5.67 17.13
CA PHE A 8 10.99 5.52 17.09
C PHE A 8 10.45 6.50 16.04
N ILE A 9 10.01 5.98 14.89
CA ILE A 9 9.21 6.76 13.95
C ILE A 9 7.81 6.84 14.56
N THR A 10 7.60 7.86 15.38
CA THR A 10 6.27 8.26 15.85
C THR A 10 5.58 8.96 14.67
N ILE A 11 4.74 8.23 13.92
CA ILE A 11 3.83 8.86 12.96
C ILE A 11 2.72 9.51 13.77
N ALA A 12 2.97 10.73 14.25
CA ALA A 12 1.91 11.62 14.71
C ALA A 12 1.17 12.15 13.48
N PHE A 13 0.01 11.57 13.17
CA PHE A 13 -0.92 12.16 12.21
C PHE A 13 -1.42 13.49 12.78
N SER A 14 -0.86 14.61 12.32
CA SER A 14 -1.44 15.94 12.56
C SER A 14 -2.69 16.10 11.71
N SER A 15 -3.85 15.85 12.30
CA SER A 15 -5.16 16.08 11.73
C SER A 15 -5.51 17.57 11.75
N LYS A 16 -4.98 18.36 10.81
CA LYS A 16 -5.46 19.73 10.49
C LYS A 16 -4.86 20.29 9.19
N CYS A 17 -5.38 19.80 8.07
CA CYS A 17 -5.50 20.52 6.79
C CYS A 17 -6.46 19.71 5.90
N TYR A 18 -7.76 19.81 6.20
CA TYR A 18 -8.80 19.24 5.34
C TYR A 18 -9.28 20.34 4.38
N ALA A 19 -8.56 20.51 3.28
CA ALA A 19 -9.02 21.28 2.14
C ALA A 19 -9.52 20.29 1.08
N GLN A 20 -10.82 20.37 0.79
CA GLN A 20 -11.54 19.79 -0.35
C GLN A 20 -11.07 18.39 -0.82
N ASN A 21 -11.63 17.34 -0.21
CA ASN A 21 -11.62 16.01 -0.81
C ASN A 21 -12.68 15.97 -1.90
N GLU A 22 -12.32 16.33 -3.14
CA GLU A 22 -12.97 15.67 -4.26
C GLU A 22 -12.67 14.18 -4.13
N ASP A 23 -13.71 13.34 -4.08
CA ASP A 23 -13.60 11.88 -4.07
C ASP A 23 -13.10 11.41 -5.44
N ILE A 24 -11.82 11.65 -5.72
CA ILE A 24 -11.18 11.25 -6.97
C ILE A 24 -10.94 9.74 -6.89
N ASN A 25 -11.57 9.00 -7.81
CA ASN A 25 -11.25 7.60 -8.03
C ASN A 25 -9.92 7.48 -8.79
N TYR A 26 -8.80 7.49 -8.05
CA TYR A 26 -7.46 7.33 -8.63
C TYR A 26 -7.25 5.99 -9.35
N ALA A 27 -8.09 4.98 -9.12
CA ALA A 27 -8.03 3.72 -9.88
C ALA A 27 -8.63 3.84 -11.30
N GLU A 28 -9.39 4.90 -11.56
CA GLU A 28 -10.03 5.16 -12.87
C GLU A 28 -9.60 6.53 -13.44
N TYR A 29 -8.65 7.20 -12.80
CA TYR A 29 -8.21 8.52 -13.20
C TYR A 29 -7.51 8.47 -14.58
N PRO A 30 -7.83 9.39 -15.50
CA PRO A 30 -7.26 9.40 -16.85
C PRO A 30 -5.84 9.99 -16.83
N TYR A 31 -4.89 9.25 -16.28
CA TYR A 31 -3.48 9.65 -16.18
C TYR A 31 -2.88 9.93 -17.56
N LYS A 32 -2.16 11.05 -17.69
CA LYS A 32 -1.43 11.39 -18.91
C LYS A 32 -0.18 10.53 -19.09
N TYR A 33 0.50 10.23 -17.99
CA TYR A 33 1.81 9.56 -18.00
C TYR A 33 1.77 8.10 -17.55
N LEU A 34 0.58 7.52 -17.40
CA LEU A 34 0.41 6.09 -17.14
C LEU A 34 -0.50 5.45 -18.22
N ASP A 35 -0.28 4.18 -18.52
CA ASP A 35 -1.23 3.40 -19.32
C ASP A 35 -2.39 2.86 -18.48
N LYS A 36 -3.34 2.17 -19.12
CA LYS A 36 -4.51 1.54 -18.45
C LYS A 36 -4.16 0.48 -17.40
N ASN A 37 -2.92 -0.02 -17.40
CA ASN A 37 -2.39 -0.98 -16.43
C ASN A 37 -1.41 -0.29 -15.45
N PHE A 38 -1.44 1.04 -15.38
CA PHE A 38 -0.56 1.88 -14.58
C PHE A 38 0.93 1.77 -14.90
N LYS A 39 1.30 1.29 -16.10
CA LYS A 39 2.69 1.32 -16.55
C LYS A 39 3.07 2.74 -16.92
N ILE A 40 4.26 3.16 -16.49
CA ILE A 40 4.79 4.50 -16.76
C ILE A 40 5.03 4.68 -18.26
N LYS A 41 4.46 5.76 -18.81
CA LYS A 41 4.55 6.17 -20.21
C LYS A 41 5.03 7.62 -20.28
N ILE A 42 6.34 7.80 -20.15
CA ILE A 42 7.01 9.10 -20.29
C ILE A 42 8.37 8.87 -20.96
N SER A 43 8.88 9.88 -21.67
CA SER A 43 10.24 9.81 -22.20
C SER A 43 11.27 9.96 -21.08
N ASP A 44 12.46 9.34 -21.23
CA ASP A 44 13.54 9.48 -20.25
C ASP A 44 13.92 10.95 -20.04
N LYS A 45 13.94 11.73 -21.11
CA LYS A 45 14.23 13.17 -21.04
C LYS A 45 13.24 13.90 -20.13
N GLU A 46 11.94 13.74 -20.37
CA GLU A 46 10.91 14.40 -19.55
C GLU A 46 10.89 13.88 -18.11
N TYR A 47 11.24 12.61 -17.90
CA TYR A 47 11.40 12.04 -16.56
C TYR A 47 12.54 12.73 -15.80
N GLN A 48 13.72 12.87 -16.42
CA GLN A 48 14.86 13.54 -15.79
C GLN A 48 14.57 15.03 -15.54
N GLU A 49 13.92 15.72 -16.47
CA GLU A 49 13.48 17.11 -16.26
C GLU A 49 12.52 17.24 -15.06
N THR A 50 11.67 16.25 -14.84
CA THR A 50 10.76 16.20 -13.68
C THR A 50 11.54 15.99 -12.39
N VAL A 51 12.49 15.06 -12.39
CA VAL A 51 13.39 14.81 -11.26
C VAL A 51 14.08 16.09 -10.83
N ASP A 52 14.61 16.85 -11.79
CA ASP A 52 15.33 18.09 -11.54
C ASP A 52 14.40 19.21 -11.07
N LYS A 53 13.25 19.39 -11.74
CA LYS A 53 12.26 20.43 -11.40
C LYS A 53 11.79 20.31 -9.94
N TYR A 54 11.52 19.09 -9.48
CA TYR A 54 10.99 18.83 -8.15
C TYR A 54 12.06 18.45 -7.12
N GLY A 55 13.34 18.52 -7.49
CA GLY A 55 14.46 18.30 -6.56
C GLY A 55 14.54 16.88 -6.00
N PHE A 56 14.12 15.87 -6.77
CA PHE A 56 14.21 14.47 -6.33
C PHE A 56 15.68 14.02 -6.25
N TYR A 57 16.05 13.34 -5.16
CA TYR A 57 17.41 12.81 -4.99
C TYR A 57 17.69 11.72 -6.01
N ARG A 58 18.53 12.04 -7.00
CA ARG A 58 18.89 11.15 -8.10
C ARG A 58 19.33 9.76 -7.62
N ASP A 59 20.19 9.71 -6.60
CA ASP A 59 20.74 8.47 -6.03
C ASP A 59 19.74 7.64 -5.19
N ARG A 60 18.56 8.20 -4.89
CA ARG A 60 17.49 7.51 -4.13
C ARG A 60 16.25 7.23 -4.96
N VAL A 61 16.03 7.96 -6.05
CA VAL A 61 14.74 7.99 -6.76
C VAL A 61 14.86 7.43 -8.20
N ILE A 62 16.03 7.49 -8.82
CA ILE A 62 16.18 7.02 -10.21
C ILE A 62 16.22 5.49 -10.24
N GLY A 63 15.15 4.87 -10.78
CA GLY A 63 15.15 3.47 -11.23
C GLY A 63 15.32 2.42 -10.14
N VAL A 64 15.25 2.79 -8.85
CA VAL A 64 15.45 1.86 -7.73
C VAL A 64 14.21 1.00 -7.51
N SER A 65 13.02 1.59 -7.59
CA SER A 65 11.76 0.87 -7.46
C SER A 65 10.65 1.52 -8.28
N TYR A 66 9.67 0.72 -8.68
CA TYR A 66 8.45 1.20 -9.35
C TYR A 66 7.75 2.31 -8.54
N LYS A 67 7.73 2.22 -7.20
CA LYS A 67 7.09 3.21 -6.33
C LYS A 67 7.81 4.56 -6.37
N ASP A 68 9.13 4.56 -6.41
CA ASP A 68 9.91 5.80 -6.49
C ASP A 68 9.66 6.47 -7.85
N SER A 69 9.66 5.69 -8.93
CA SER A 69 9.30 6.18 -10.26
C SER A 69 7.87 6.70 -10.31
N LEU A 70 6.91 5.98 -9.72
CA LEU A 70 5.52 6.43 -9.64
C LEU A 70 5.40 7.77 -8.92
N THR A 71 6.18 7.99 -7.85
CA THR A 71 6.18 9.28 -7.11
C THR A 71 6.59 10.45 -8.01
N VAL A 72 7.64 10.27 -8.83
CA VAL A 72 8.08 11.28 -9.81
C VAL A 72 6.98 11.54 -10.83
N ILE A 73 6.35 10.48 -11.34
CA ILE A 73 5.25 10.61 -12.31
C ILE A 73 4.05 11.34 -11.72
N MET A 74 3.69 11.08 -10.46
CA MET A 74 2.60 11.77 -9.81
C MET A 74 2.90 13.25 -9.55
N ALA A 75 4.15 13.61 -9.26
CA ALA A 75 4.56 15.01 -9.20
C ALA A 75 4.44 15.70 -10.57
N LYS A 76 4.75 14.99 -11.66
CA LYS A 76 4.55 15.52 -13.02
C LYS A 76 3.07 15.67 -13.39
N GLU A 77 2.24 14.70 -13.00
CA GLU A 77 0.80 14.67 -13.29
C GLU A 77 0.06 15.79 -12.55
N PHE A 78 0.34 15.97 -11.26
CA PHE A 78 -0.42 16.86 -10.38
C PHE A 78 0.30 18.16 -10.01
N GLY A 79 1.52 18.35 -10.50
CA GLY A 79 2.28 19.57 -10.27
C GLY A 79 2.63 19.77 -8.79
N ASP A 80 2.34 20.97 -8.28
CA ASP A 80 2.68 21.36 -6.90
C ASP A 80 1.67 20.81 -5.86
N ASP A 81 0.59 20.16 -6.31
CA ASP A 81 -0.35 19.45 -5.42
C ASP A 81 0.23 18.09 -4.96
N SER A 82 1.21 18.19 -4.07
CA SER A 82 1.88 17.03 -3.47
C SER A 82 0.91 16.09 -2.74
N GLN A 83 -0.20 16.60 -2.19
CA GLN A 83 -1.17 15.77 -1.49
C GLN A 83 -1.93 14.87 -2.46
N LYS A 84 -2.38 15.42 -3.58
CA LYS A 84 -3.01 14.66 -4.67
C LYS A 84 -2.05 13.63 -5.25
N GLY A 85 -0.80 14.02 -5.50
CA GLY A 85 0.23 13.10 -5.99
C GLY A 85 0.53 11.95 -5.03
N ASN A 86 0.62 12.24 -3.72
CA ASN A 86 0.84 11.21 -2.70
C ASN A 86 -0.34 10.23 -2.61
N ARG A 87 -1.58 10.72 -2.63
CA ARG A 87 -2.78 9.86 -2.62
C ARG A 87 -2.84 8.97 -3.86
N ALA A 88 -2.64 9.55 -5.04
CA ALA A 88 -2.58 8.80 -6.29
C ALA A 88 -1.50 7.70 -6.26
N THR A 89 -0.29 8.03 -5.79
CA THR A 89 0.81 7.05 -5.64
C THR A 89 0.41 5.89 -4.74
N LEU A 90 -0.25 6.16 -3.60
CA LEU A 90 -0.71 5.12 -2.68
C LEU A 90 -1.80 4.24 -3.27
N HIS A 91 -2.71 4.81 -4.06
CA HIS A 91 -3.80 4.06 -4.66
C HIS A 91 -3.27 3.20 -5.81
N VAL A 92 -2.59 3.82 -6.78
CA VAL A 92 -2.04 3.14 -7.97
C VAL A 92 -0.97 2.11 -7.60
N GLY A 93 -0.12 2.41 -6.62
CA GLY A 93 0.93 1.50 -6.16
C GLY A 93 0.42 0.38 -5.23
N TYR A 94 -0.88 0.33 -4.93
CA TYR A 94 -1.43 -0.67 -4.02
C TYR A 94 -1.42 -2.05 -4.71
N GLY A 95 -0.76 -3.04 -4.10
CA GLY A 95 -0.62 -4.39 -4.66
C GLY A 95 -1.65 -5.38 -4.13
N TRP A 96 -1.87 -6.48 -4.86
CA TRP A 96 -2.72 -7.58 -4.41
C TRP A 96 -2.15 -8.33 -3.21
N GLU A 97 -0.82 -8.33 -3.05
CA GLU A 97 -0.16 -8.87 -1.86
C GLU A 97 -0.61 -8.14 -0.59
N MET A 98 -0.80 -6.82 -0.68
CA MET A 98 -1.27 -6.01 0.45
C MET A 98 -2.70 -6.38 0.85
N VAL A 99 -3.57 -6.60 -0.14
CA VAL A 99 -4.93 -7.14 0.08
C VAL A 99 -4.85 -8.50 0.76
N GLY A 100 -4.00 -9.40 0.25
CA GLY A 100 -3.77 -10.71 0.85
C GLY A 100 -3.36 -10.63 2.32
N TYR A 101 -2.52 -9.67 2.71
CA TYR A 101 -2.17 -9.46 4.11
C TYR A 101 -3.36 -9.03 4.98
N HIS A 102 -4.23 -8.15 4.47
CA HIS A 102 -5.45 -7.74 5.18
C HIS A 102 -6.46 -8.88 5.35
N LEU A 103 -6.44 -9.86 4.45
CA LEU A 103 -7.43 -10.93 4.36
C LEU A 103 -6.92 -12.31 4.77
N TRP A 104 -5.62 -12.44 5.06
CA TRP A 104 -4.94 -13.71 5.37
C TRP A 104 -5.11 -14.78 4.29
N ILE A 105 -5.01 -14.35 3.03
CA ILE A 105 -5.04 -15.19 1.84
C ILE A 105 -3.91 -14.79 0.90
N SER A 106 -3.66 -15.59 -0.13
CA SER A 106 -2.72 -15.26 -1.21
C SER A 106 -3.21 -14.08 -2.06
N ALA A 107 -2.31 -13.48 -2.83
CA ALA A 107 -2.66 -12.42 -3.77
C ALA A 107 -3.60 -12.94 -4.87
N GLU A 108 -3.45 -14.20 -5.28
CA GLU A 108 -4.26 -14.89 -6.27
C GLU A 108 -5.69 -15.09 -5.76
N GLU A 109 -5.84 -15.61 -4.54
CA GLU A 109 -7.16 -15.76 -3.90
C GLU A 109 -7.84 -14.39 -3.71
N ALA A 110 -7.07 -13.35 -3.36
CA ALA A 110 -7.61 -11.98 -3.25
C ALA A 110 -8.11 -11.44 -4.60
N LYS A 111 -7.39 -11.70 -5.70
CA LYS A 111 -7.83 -11.36 -7.06
C LYS A 111 -9.11 -12.12 -7.43
N GLU A 112 -9.18 -13.41 -7.13
CA GLU A 112 -10.37 -14.24 -7.40
C GLU A 112 -11.59 -13.79 -6.61
N PHE A 113 -11.40 -13.38 -5.36
CA PHE A 113 -12.46 -12.79 -4.55
C PHE A 113 -12.94 -11.49 -5.20
N ALA A 114 -12.03 -10.57 -5.55
CA ALA A 114 -12.39 -9.29 -6.16
C ALA A 114 -13.15 -9.43 -7.49
N LYS A 115 -12.81 -10.44 -8.31
CA LYS A 115 -13.50 -10.74 -9.57
C LYS A 115 -14.99 -11.04 -9.38
N LYS A 116 -15.42 -11.59 -8.24
CA LYS A 116 -16.84 -11.83 -7.95
C LYS A 116 -17.66 -10.55 -7.85
N TYR A 117 -16.99 -9.42 -7.69
CA TYR A 117 -17.56 -8.08 -7.55
C TYR A 117 -17.20 -7.17 -8.73
N ASP A 118 -16.71 -7.75 -9.83
CA ASP A 118 -16.22 -7.01 -11.01
C ASP A 118 -15.12 -5.98 -10.69
N VAL A 119 -14.37 -6.22 -9.61
CA VAL A 119 -13.27 -5.34 -9.20
C VAL A 119 -11.94 -5.84 -9.76
N THR A 120 -11.29 -5.00 -10.56
CA THR A 120 -10.01 -5.30 -11.21
C THR A 120 -8.80 -4.70 -10.50
N HIS A 121 -9.02 -3.70 -9.63
CA HIS A 121 -7.96 -2.96 -8.96
C HIS A 121 -7.97 -3.21 -7.44
N PRO A 122 -6.82 -3.56 -6.82
CA PRO A 122 -6.75 -3.97 -5.42
C PRO A 122 -7.19 -2.88 -4.43
N TYR A 123 -6.85 -1.61 -4.71
CA TYR A 123 -7.29 -0.50 -3.86
C TYR A 123 -8.82 -0.36 -3.85
N THR A 124 -9.46 -0.48 -5.01
CA THR A 124 -10.92 -0.40 -5.14
C THR A 124 -11.58 -1.52 -4.36
N PHE A 125 -10.99 -2.72 -4.37
CA PHE A 125 -11.50 -3.85 -3.60
C PHE A 125 -11.38 -3.61 -2.09
N MET A 126 -10.26 -3.04 -1.63
CA MET A 126 -10.10 -2.65 -0.22
C MET A 126 -11.12 -1.61 0.22
N VAL A 127 -11.43 -0.63 -0.64
CA VAL A 127 -12.48 0.35 -0.37
C VAL A 127 -13.85 -0.32 -0.28
N LEU A 128 -14.17 -1.23 -1.19
CA LEU A 128 -15.42 -2.01 -1.18
C LEU A 128 -15.59 -2.77 0.14
N LEU A 129 -14.57 -3.52 0.57
CA LEU A 129 -14.63 -4.34 1.78
C LEU A 129 -14.81 -3.51 3.06
N ARG A 130 -14.30 -2.28 3.09
CA ARG A 130 -14.37 -1.39 4.26
C ARG A 130 -15.68 -0.61 4.38
N LYS A 131 -16.53 -0.59 3.34
CA LYS A 131 -17.79 0.16 3.35
C LYS A 131 -18.78 -0.44 4.36
N PRO A 132 -19.61 0.38 5.04
CA PRO A 132 -20.64 -0.13 5.95
C PRO A 132 -21.59 -1.14 5.29
N ASN A 133 -21.99 -0.89 4.05
CA ASN A 133 -22.93 -1.72 3.29
C ASN A 133 -22.34 -3.06 2.85
N SER A 134 -21.01 -3.27 2.95
CA SER A 134 -20.42 -4.61 2.70
C SER A 134 -20.89 -5.64 3.72
N LYS A 135 -21.43 -5.17 4.86
CA LYS A 135 -22.05 -6.01 5.89
C LYS A 135 -23.43 -6.54 5.53
N ASP A 136 -24.02 -6.11 4.41
CA ASP A 136 -25.29 -6.66 3.95
C ASP A 136 -25.06 -7.81 2.96
N ASP A 137 -23.82 -7.97 2.48
CA ASP A 137 -23.40 -9.09 1.63
C ASP A 137 -23.06 -10.30 2.50
N GLN A 138 -23.83 -11.38 2.32
CA GLN A 138 -23.68 -12.61 3.08
C GLN A 138 -22.29 -13.23 2.89
N TYR A 139 -21.74 -13.24 1.68
CA TYR A 139 -20.45 -13.84 1.38
C TYR A 139 -19.29 -13.08 2.04
N ILE A 140 -19.33 -11.74 1.99
CA ILE A 140 -18.34 -10.89 2.68
C ILE A 140 -18.43 -11.09 4.21
N ASN A 141 -19.64 -11.16 4.76
CA ASN A 141 -19.82 -11.39 6.19
C ASN A 141 -19.26 -12.74 6.65
N GLU A 142 -19.60 -13.82 5.95
CA GLU A 142 -19.10 -15.15 6.25
C GLU A 142 -17.57 -15.18 6.17
N PHE A 143 -16.99 -14.55 5.14
CA PHE A 143 -15.55 -14.40 5.04
C PHE A 143 -14.93 -13.72 6.26
N PHE A 144 -15.51 -12.60 6.73
CA PHE A 144 -14.97 -11.87 7.87
C PHE A 144 -15.20 -12.57 9.22
N ILE A 145 -16.24 -13.40 9.34
CA ILE A 145 -16.43 -14.29 10.49
C ILE A 145 -15.28 -15.31 10.55
N GLU A 146 -14.97 -15.94 9.42
CA GLU A 146 -13.87 -16.91 9.33
C GLU A 146 -12.50 -16.24 9.52
N LEU A 147 -12.28 -15.06 8.96
CA LEU A 147 -11.05 -14.29 9.20
C LEU A 147 -10.88 -13.97 10.69
N ARG A 148 -11.95 -13.55 11.37
CA ARG A 148 -11.94 -13.25 12.81
C ARG A 148 -11.58 -14.50 13.61
N LYS A 149 -12.18 -15.65 13.28
CA LYS A 149 -11.88 -16.94 13.91
C LYS A 149 -10.42 -17.33 13.72
N LYS A 150 -9.91 -17.33 12.49
CA LYS A 150 -8.51 -17.61 12.17
C LYS A 150 -7.55 -16.68 12.92
N ALA A 151 -7.85 -15.38 12.93
CA ALA A 151 -7.04 -14.37 13.62
C ALA A 151 -7.01 -14.59 15.13
N LEU A 152 -8.15 -14.90 15.75
CA LEU A 152 -8.24 -15.25 17.16
C LEU A 152 -7.47 -16.53 17.48
N GLU A 153 -7.63 -17.58 16.68
CA GLU A 153 -6.96 -18.86 16.87
C GLU A 153 -5.44 -18.73 16.79
N TYR A 154 -4.93 -17.95 15.84
CA TYR A 154 -3.49 -17.74 15.64
C TYR A 154 -2.87 -16.79 16.66
N THR A 155 -3.54 -15.68 16.98
CA THR A 155 -2.96 -14.63 17.84
C THR A 155 -3.28 -14.78 19.32
N LYS A 156 -4.35 -15.53 19.66
CA LYS A 156 -4.95 -15.61 21.00
C LYS A 156 -5.35 -14.25 21.58
N ASP A 157 -5.49 -13.21 20.74
CA ASP A 157 -5.84 -11.86 21.16
C ASP A 157 -7.37 -11.69 21.17
N GLU A 158 -7.93 -11.65 22.38
CA GLU A 158 -9.37 -11.55 22.61
C GLU A 158 -10.01 -10.29 22.01
N LYS A 159 -9.24 -9.21 21.79
CA LYS A 159 -9.78 -7.98 21.20
C LYS A 159 -10.32 -8.19 19.79
N VAL A 160 -9.82 -9.20 19.08
CA VAL A 160 -10.24 -9.56 17.71
C VAL A 160 -11.74 -9.83 17.63
N LYS A 161 -12.35 -10.34 18.72
CA LYS A 161 -13.77 -10.69 18.78
C LYS A 161 -14.69 -9.50 18.53
N THR A 162 -14.27 -8.30 18.93
CA THR A 162 -15.13 -7.09 18.92
C THR A 162 -14.76 -6.08 17.84
N LEU A 163 -13.68 -6.30 17.09
CA LEU A 163 -13.24 -5.38 16.04
C LEU A 163 -14.29 -5.25 14.92
N SER A 164 -14.57 -4.01 14.52
CA SER A 164 -15.28 -3.74 13.26
C SER A 164 -14.45 -4.23 12.07
N ILE A 165 -15.08 -4.49 10.92
CA ILE A 165 -14.39 -5.00 9.73
C ILE A 165 -13.14 -4.18 9.36
N PRO A 166 -13.18 -2.82 9.28
CA PRO A 166 -11.98 -2.05 8.98
C PRO A 166 -10.84 -2.29 9.99
N HIS A 167 -11.15 -2.30 11.30
CA HIS A 167 -10.16 -2.54 12.33
C HIS A 167 -9.67 -3.99 12.36
N LEU A 168 -10.53 -4.96 12.00
CA LEU A 168 -10.15 -6.36 11.85
C LEU A 168 -9.17 -6.53 10.69
N MET A 169 -9.42 -5.89 9.55
CA MET A 169 -8.51 -5.90 8.40
C MET A 169 -7.15 -5.25 8.75
N ASP A 170 -7.16 -4.14 9.49
CA ASP A 170 -5.92 -3.50 9.94
C ASP A 170 -5.16 -4.41 10.91
N PHE A 171 -5.86 -5.00 11.88
CA PHE A 171 -5.28 -6.00 12.79
C PHE A 171 -4.68 -7.19 12.03
N ALA A 172 -5.45 -7.76 11.10
CA ALA A 172 -5.05 -8.89 10.27
C ALA A 172 -3.79 -8.56 9.47
N MET A 173 -3.70 -7.38 8.85
CA MET A 173 -2.50 -6.95 8.14
C MET A 173 -1.26 -7.01 9.03
N TYR A 174 -1.31 -6.42 10.22
CA TYR A 174 -0.15 -6.41 11.12
C TYR A 174 0.23 -7.79 11.65
N LYS A 175 -0.75 -8.69 11.80
CA LYS A 175 -0.56 -10.03 12.35
C LYS A 175 -0.42 -11.13 11.29
N SER A 176 -0.50 -10.78 10.01
CA SER A 176 -0.40 -11.72 8.89
C SER A 176 0.93 -12.49 8.94
N PRO A 177 0.91 -13.82 9.04
CA PRO A 177 2.13 -14.63 9.07
C PRO A 177 2.97 -14.42 7.81
N LYS A 178 2.30 -14.35 6.65
CA LYS A 178 2.95 -14.09 5.37
C LYS A 178 3.63 -12.72 5.36
N ARG A 179 2.95 -11.65 5.79
CA ARG A 179 3.56 -10.31 5.86
C ARG A 179 4.77 -10.29 6.78
N ILE A 180 4.68 -10.93 7.95
CA ILE A 180 5.78 -10.98 8.92
C ILE A 180 7.00 -11.67 8.28
N LYS A 181 6.78 -12.80 7.60
CA LYS A 181 7.83 -13.51 6.87
C LYS A 181 8.42 -12.65 5.74
N ASP A 182 7.58 -12.12 4.85
CA ASP A 182 8.02 -11.32 3.70
C ASP A 182 8.79 -10.06 4.18
N PHE A 183 8.41 -9.47 5.31
CA PHE A 183 9.15 -8.37 5.92
C PHE A 183 10.51 -8.81 6.46
N GLN A 184 10.58 -9.96 7.13
CA GLN A 184 11.84 -10.52 7.63
C GLN A 184 12.80 -10.81 6.49
N ASP A 185 12.32 -11.46 5.42
CA ASP A 185 13.12 -11.77 4.23
C ASP A 185 13.72 -10.49 3.61
N LEU A 186 12.93 -9.42 3.48
CA LEU A 186 13.41 -8.11 3.01
C LEU A 186 14.46 -7.47 3.91
N VAL A 187 14.35 -7.64 5.23
CA VAL A 187 15.34 -7.12 6.19
C VAL A 187 16.66 -7.88 6.02
N ASP A 188 16.60 -9.21 5.91
CA ASP A 188 17.77 -10.08 5.78
C ASP A 188 18.50 -9.84 4.45
N GLU A 189 17.77 -9.70 3.35
CA GLU A 189 18.34 -9.31 2.05
C GLU A 189 19.10 -7.98 2.13
N ARG A 190 18.53 -6.97 2.80
CA ARG A 190 19.17 -5.65 2.95
C ARG A 190 20.42 -5.72 3.81
N ILE A 191 20.42 -6.53 4.86
CA ILE A 191 21.61 -6.74 5.71
C ILE A 191 22.71 -7.42 4.90
N ASN A 192 22.38 -8.47 4.14
CA ASN A 192 23.33 -9.20 3.31
C ASN A 192 23.94 -8.31 2.21
N LYS A 193 23.12 -7.50 1.53
CA LYS A 193 23.59 -6.54 0.52
C LYS A 193 24.54 -5.48 1.10
N LYS A 194 24.33 -5.06 2.35
CA LYS A 194 25.22 -4.13 3.05
C LYS A 194 26.55 -4.76 3.46
N LYS A 195 26.56 -6.04 3.85
CA LYS A 195 27.80 -6.78 4.14
C LYS A 195 28.66 -6.91 2.89
N LEU A 196 28.06 -7.37 1.79
CA LEU A 196 28.75 -7.49 0.50
C LEU A 196 29.36 -6.17 0.03
N LYS A 197 28.72 -5.01 0.26
CA LYS A 197 29.29 -3.70 -0.09
C LYS A 197 30.42 -3.20 0.81
N LYS A 198 30.66 -3.82 1.97
CA LYS A 198 31.75 -3.47 2.89
C LYS A 198 33.02 -4.30 2.67
N ASP A 199 32.89 -5.43 1.99
CA ASP A 199 33.99 -6.37 1.74
C ASP A 199 34.71 -6.10 0.39
N TYR A 200 34.33 -5.03 -0.32
CA TYR A 200 35.00 -4.45 -1.49
C TYR A 200 35.38 -3.00 -1.21
#